data_AF-A0AAV2YRI3-F1
#
_entry.id   AF-A0AAV2YRI3-F1
#
_cell.length_a   1.000
_cell.length_b   1.000
_cell.length_c   1.000
_cell.angle_alpha   90.00
_cell.angle_beta   90.00
_cell.angle_gamma   90.00
#
_symmetry.space_group_name_H-M   'P 1'
#
loop_
_entity.id
_entity.type
_entity.pdbx_description
1 polymer ?
#
loop_
_entity_poly.entity_id
_entity_poly.type
_entity_poly.pdbx_seq_one_letter_code
_entity_poly.pdbx_strand_id
1 'polypeptide(L)'
;MQASSQAKFDEIERIQHQLACDFDQHDERQVLFKKKFARETRKARQTIYERVCGPNASTTSASDTSKTMLLAAHQNSLANEDTEAEYVPPVRRTGPERVTDDLKCFYSPPDATTDILCDTCYAFRCSSLVQPLPAPWQEFVCEMSHNHYYYHPDTKQVRWSPPLRDTHPWSMLVFARTNSVFTVCHCIPSQDRRRRLLLQFREFAFDTARIQSEKRQSQLHGAFRSLALTMMDSKVK
;
A
#
# COMPACT_ATOMS: atom_id res chain seq x y z
N MET A 1 17.24 -35.24 39.30
CA MET A 1 16.57 -34.09 38.64
C MET A 1 17.54 -33.08 38.01
N GLN A 2 18.72 -32.79 38.59
CA GLN A 2 19.63 -31.72 38.12
C GLN A 2 20.07 -31.76 36.64
N ALA A 3 20.13 -32.94 36.01
CA ALA A 3 20.48 -33.05 34.58
C ALA A 3 19.51 -32.30 33.65
N SER A 4 18.23 -32.12 34.04
CA SER A 4 17.23 -31.43 33.20
C SER A 4 17.38 -29.90 33.20
N SER A 5 18.04 -29.32 34.21
CA SER A 5 18.37 -27.89 34.21
C SER A 5 19.59 -27.59 33.34
N GLN A 6 20.65 -28.41 33.39
CA GLN A 6 21.87 -28.18 32.62
C GLN A 6 21.58 -28.15 31.11
N ALA A 7 20.91 -29.19 30.59
CA ALA A 7 20.54 -29.29 29.18
C ALA A 7 19.66 -28.12 28.67
N LYS A 8 19.01 -27.34 29.56
CA LYS A 8 18.29 -26.12 29.18
C LYS A 8 19.20 -24.91 29.08
N PHE A 9 20.23 -24.79 29.93
CA PHE A 9 21.26 -23.76 29.78
C PHE A 9 22.08 -24.01 28.51
N ASP A 10 22.51 -25.26 28.28
CA ASP A 10 23.24 -25.67 27.08
C ASP A 10 22.46 -25.42 25.77
N GLU A 11 21.12 -25.37 25.84
CA GLU A 11 20.23 -25.00 24.71
C GLU A 11 20.09 -23.47 24.56
N ILE A 12 19.95 -22.74 25.67
CA ILE A 12 19.90 -21.27 25.68
C ILE A 12 21.19 -20.67 25.10
N GLU A 13 22.36 -21.20 25.46
CA GLU A 13 23.65 -20.75 24.92
C GLU A 13 23.74 -20.98 23.40
N ARG A 14 23.28 -22.14 22.91
CA ARG A 14 23.21 -22.43 21.46
C ARG A 14 22.26 -21.49 20.72
N ILE A 15 21.11 -21.16 21.29
CA ILE A 15 20.16 -20.19 20.72
C ILE A 15 20.77 -18.78 20.71
N GLN A 16 21.46 -18.35 21.78
CA GLN A 16 22.14 -17.05 21.83
C GLN A 16 23.26 -16.95 20.78
N HIS A 17 24.06 -18.01 20.62
CA HIS A 17 25.11 -18.07 19.60
C HIS A 17 24.52 -18.00 18.18
N GLN A 18 23.45 -18.74 17.89
CA GLN A 18 22.79 -18.69 16.57
C GLN A 18 22.26 -17.29 16.25
N LEU A 19 21.60 -16.64 17.22
CA LEU A 19 21.08 -15.28 17.04
C LEU A 19 22.20 -14.27 16.78
N ALA A 20 23.36 -14.39 17.45
CA ALA A 20 24.52 -13.54 17.19
C ALA A 20 25.00 -13.68 15.73
N CYS A 21 25.19 -14.93 15.26
CA CYS A 21 25.58 -15.19 13.87
C CYS A 21 24.55 -14.68 12.85
N ASP A 22 23.25 -14.77 13.16
CA ASP A 22 22.18 -14.27 12.28
C ASP A 22 22.17 -12.74 12.19
N PHE A 23 22.48 -12.03 13.28
CA PHE A 23 22.66 -10.57 13.30
C PHE A 23 23.89 -10.14 12.50
N ASP A 24 25.05 -10.78 12.69
CA ASP A 24 26.27 -10.49 11.93
C ASP A 24 26.04 -10.66 10.41
N GLN A 25 25.44 -11.78 10.00
CA GLN A 25 25.07 -12.02 8.60
C GLN A 25 24.04 -11.01 8.08
N HIS A 26 23.12 -10.51 8.91
CA HIS A 26 22.17 -9.48 8.51
C HIS A 26 22.88 -8.14 8.26
N ASP A 27 23.83 -7.77 9.10
CA ASP A 27 24.56 -6.50 8.97
C ASP A 27 25.55 -6.51 7.80
N GLU A 28 26.21 -7.63 7.51
CA GLU A 28 26.95 -7.82 6.25
C GLU A 28 26.04 -7.60 5.02
N ARG A 29 24.84 -8.20 5.01
CA ARG A 29 23.84 -8.02 3.95
C ARG A 29 23.41 -6.56 3.83
N GLN A 30 23.26 -5.83 4.95
CA GLN A 30 22.99 -4.40 4.93
C GLN A 30 24.16 -3.58 4.36
N VAL A 31 25.41 -3.89 4.72
CA VAL A 31 26.61 -3.21 4.19
C VAL A 31 26.73 -3.43 2.68
N LEU A 32 26.52 -4.66 2.21
CA LEU A 32 26.51 -5.00 0.78
C LEU A 32 25.38 -4.28 0.04
N PHE A 33 24.18 -4.19 0.61
CA PHE A 33 23.07 -3.43 0.05
C PHE A 33 23.41 -1.93 -0.05
N LYS A 34 23.88 -1.31 1.04
CA LYS A 34 24.31 0.10 1.08
C LYS A 34 25.38 0.41 0.04
N LYS A 35 26.39 -0.48 -0.10
CA LYS A 35 27.47 -0.38 -1.10
C LYS A 35 26.96 -0.52 -2.55
N LYS A 36 26.05 -1.47 -2.82
CA LYS A 36 25.42 -1.65 -4.14
C LYS A 36 24.55 -0.44 -4.49
N PHE A 37 23.67 -0.01 -3.59
CA PHE A 37 22.80 1.16 -3.78
C PHE A 37 23.61 2.42 -4.10
N ALA A 38 24.61 2.75 -3.28
CA ALA A 38 25.48 3.91 -3.50
C ALA A 38 26.20 3.88 -4.86
N ARG A 39 26.62 2.69 -5.34
CA ARG A 39 27.23 2.53 -6.67
C ARG A 39 26.24 2.80 -7.80
N GLU A 40 25.03 2.23 -7.74
CA GLU A 40 24.03 2.46 -8.79
C GLU A 40 23.48 3.90 -8.75
N THR A 41 23.37 4.54 -7.57
CA THR A 41 23.06 5.97 -7.45
C THR A 41 24.14 6.86 -8.10
N ARG A 42 25.43 6.51 -7.95
CA ARG A 42 26.52 7.24 -8.62
C ARG A 42 26.42 7.12 -10.14
N LYS A 43 26.21 5.91 -10.68
CA LYS A 43 25.98 5.70 -12.12
C LYS A 43 24.81 6.53 -12.63
N ALA A 44 23.65 6.46 -11.97
CA ALA A 44 22.46 7.20 -12.38
C ALA A 44 22.70 8.72 -12.42
N ARG A 45 23.40 9.27 -11.41
CA ARG A 45 23.80 10.69 -11.40
C ARG A 45 24.77 11.02 -12.53
N GLN A 46 25.73 10.15 -12.83
CA GLN A 46 26.66 10.33 -13.93
C GLN A 46 25.93 10.33 -15.29
N THR A 47 25.05 9.37 -15.55
CA THR A 47 24.25 9.32 -16.80
C THR A 47 23.32 10.53 -16.95
N ILE A 48 22.78 11.06 -15.86
CA ILE A 48 22.02 12.33 -15.88
C ILE A 48 22.94 13.50 -16.25
N TYR A 49 24.13 13.60 -15.64
CA TYR A 49 25.10 14.66 -15.93
C TYR A 49 25.60 14.60 -17.38
N GLU A 50 25.94 13.42 -17.89
CA GLU A 50 26.33 13.20 -19.29
C GLU A 50 25.22 13.61 -20.27
N ARG A 51 23.95 13.38 -19.92
CA ARG A 51 22.79 13.75 -20.73
C ARG A 51 22.42 15.23 -20.69
N VAL A 52 22.77 15.95 -19.62
CA VAL A 52 22.41 17.38 -19.41
C VAL A 52 23.58 18.32 -19.73
N CYS A 53 24.82 17.87 -19.51
CA CYS A 53 26.04 18.69 -19.61
C CYS A 53 27.07 18.14 -20.62
N GLY A 54 26.74 17.07 -21.37
CA GLY A 54 27.60 16.58 -22.44
C GLY A 54 27.69 17.58 -23.62
N PRO A 55 28.84 17.69 -24.32
CA PRO A 55 29.08 18.72 -25.35
C PRO A 55 28.20 18.61 -26.60
N ASN A 56 27.37 17.56 -26.72
CA ASN A 56 26.41 17.37 -27.80
C ASN A 56 25.00 17.89 -27.45
N ALA A 57 24.83 18.62 -26.33
CA ALA A 57 23.55 19.15 -25.86
C ALA A 57 23.05 20.40 -26.64
N SER A 58 23.05 20.33 -27.97
CA SER A 58 22.59 21.41 -28.86
C SER A 58 21.58 20.90 -29.89
N THR A 59 20.32 21.32 -29.72
CA THR A 59 19.27 21.46 -30.75
C THR A 59 19.23 20.49 -31.94
N THR A 60 18.27 19.56 -31.92
CA THR A 60 17.43 19.26 -33.10
C THR A 60 16.06 18.74 -32.70
N SER A 61 15.08 18.98 -33.57
CA SER A 61 13.71 18.48 -33.46
C SER A 61 13.43 17.34 -34.44
N ALA A 62 12.61 16.38 -34.01
CA ALA A 62 11.90 15.36 -34.80
C ALA A 62 12.73 14.24 -35.49
N SER A 63 12.23 13.00 -35.32
CA SER A 63 12.55 11.77 -36.09
C SER A 63 13.99 11.21 -35.94
N ASP A 64 14.25 9.89 -35.93
CA ASP A 64 13.35 8.72 -35.86
C ASP A 64 14.06 7.47 -35.28
N THR A 65 13.32 6.37 -35.10
CA THR A 65 13.73 4.96 -34.98
C THR A 65 14.47 4.46 -33.73
N SER A 66 13.96 3.35 -33.16
CA SER A 66 14.66 2.12 -32.73
C SER A 66 16.06 2.22 -32.07
N LYS A 67 16.43 1.56 -30.97
CA LYS A 67 16.03 0.35 -30.20
C LYS A 67 17.12 0.23 -29.06
N THR A 68 17.16 -0.56 -27.99
CA THR A 68 16.34 -1.57 -27.23
C THR A 68 17.04 -1.74 -25.85
N MET A 69 16.55 -2.43 -24.81
CA MET A 69 15.36 -3.27 -24.61
C MET A 69 14.60 -2.89 -23.34
N LEU A 70 13.28 -3.11 -23.35
CA LEU A 70 12.53 -3.58 -22.18
C LEU A 70 12.32 -5.10 -22.35
N LEU A 71 12.38 -5.86 -21.26
CA LEU A 71 12.09 -7.31 -21.26
C LEU A 71 10.58 -7.55 -21.07
N ALA A 72 9.82 -7.61 -22.16
CA ALA A 72 8.44 -8.11 -22.17
C ALA A 72 7.97 -8.48 -23.59
N ALA A 73 8.16 -9.74 -24.00
CA ALA A 73 7.43 -10.36 -25.11
C ALA A 73 7.56 -11.89 -25.08
N HIS A 74 6.43 -12.61 -25.00
CA HIS A 74 6.11 -13.71 -25.92
C HIS A 74 4.72 -14.29 -25.62
N GLN A 75 3.78 -14.04 -26.53
CA GLN A 75 2.94 -15.07 -27.16
C GLN A 75 2.28 -14.45 -28.41
N ASN A 76 2.10 -15.25 -29.46
CA ASN A 76 1.67 -14.78 -30.78
C ASN A 76 0.75 -15.85 -31.40
N SER A 77 -0.45 -15.45 -31.84
CA SER A 77 -1.38 -16.21 -32.70
C SER A 77 -2.42 -15.20 -33.18
N LEU A 78 -2.33 -14.63 -34.38
CA LEU A 78 -2.65 -15.18 -35.72
C LEU A 78 -4.12 -14.99 -36.14
N ALA A 79 -4.29 -14.62 -37.41
CA ALA A 79 -5.47 -14.69 -38.28
C ALA A 79 -6.64 -13.69 -38.12
N ASN A 80 -6.69 -12.78 -39.11
CA ASN A 80 -7.78 -12.56 -40.08
C ASN A 80 -9.01 -11.65 -39.83
N GLU A 81 -9.43 -11.08 -40.98
CA GLU A 81 -10.79 -10.72 -41.42
C GLU A 81 -11.48 -9.47 -40.85
N ASP A 82 -11.13 -8.33 -41.46
CA ASP A 82 -12.05 -7.39 -42.14
C ASP A 82 -13.51 -7.32 -41.63
N THR A 83 -13.83 -6.21 -40.96
CA THR A 83 -15.20 -5.65 -40.89
C THR A 83 -15.09 -4.14 -40.71
N GLU A 84 -15.80 -3.37 -41.53
CA GLU A 84 -15.86 -1.91 -41.38
C GLU A 84 -16.63 -1.54 -40.09
N ALA A 85 -15.92 -0.95 -39.14
CA ALA A 85 -16.50 -0.26 -38.00
C ALA A 85 -15.93 1.16 -37.94
N GLU A 86 -16.80 2.16 -37.82
CA GLU A 86 -16.42 3.58 -37.88
C GLU A 86 -15.53 3.96 -36.69
N TYR A 87 -14.21 3.96 -36.91
CA TYR A 87 -13.20 4.23 -35.88
C TYR A 87 -13.22 5.72 -35.51
N VAL A 88 -14.04 6.06 -34.51
CA VAL A 88 -13.93 7.33 -33.78
C VAL A 88 -12.60 7.32 -33.01
N PRO A 89 -11.58 8.10 -33.41
CA PRO A 89 -10.29 8.04 -32.75
C PRO A 89 -10.41 8.54 -31.30
N PRO A 90 -9.74 7.89 -30.32
CA PRO A 90 -9.77 8.35 -28.94
C PRO A 90 -9.16 9.75 -28.86
N VAL A 91 -10.00 10.73 -28.52
CA VAL A 91 -9.66 12.17 -28.53
C VAL A 91 -8.40 12.40 -27.69
N ARG A 92 -7.28 12.65 -28.39
CA ARG A 92 -6.00 12.94 -27.75
C ARG A 92 -6.10 14.30 -27.05
N ARG A 93 -6.41 14.28 -25.75
CA ARG A 93 -6.41 15.47 -24.89
C ARG A 93 -4.98 16.03 -24.73
N THR A 94 -4.52 16.77 -25.72
CA THR A 94 -3.28 17.54 -25.71
C THR A 94 -3.51 18.86 -24.97
N GLY A 95 -3.68 18.78 -23.65
CA GLY A 95 -3.87 19.93 -22.77
C GLY A 95 -2.99 19.84 -21.51
N PRO A 96 -2.80 20.96 -20.79
CA PRO A 96 -1.99 21.01 -19.56
C PRO A 96 -2.55 20.15 -18.41
N GLU A 97 -3.80 19.70 -18.53
CA GLU A 97 -4.53 18.81 -17.60
C GLU A 97 -3.69 17.58 -17.16
N ARG A 98 -2.90 16.98 -18.06
CA ARG A 98 -2.00 15.85 -17.72
C ARG A 98 -0.89 16.22 -16.73
N VAL A 99 -0.27 17.39 -16.89
CA VAL A 99 0.81 17.84 -15.99
C VAL A 99 0.25 18.08 -14.59
N THR A 100 -0.99 18.54 -14.47
CA THR A 100 -1.67 18.65 -13.17
C THR A 100 -2.04 17.29 -12.57
N ASP A 101 -2.42 16.28 -13.37
CA ASP A 101 -2.69 14.93 -12.84
C ASP A 101 -1.40 14.23 -12.36
N ASP A 102 -0.30 14.31 -13.13
CA ASP A 102 1.00 13.75 -12.73
C ASP A 102 1.61 14.46 -11.51
N LEU A 103 1.21 15.72 -11.23
CA LEU A 103 1.63 16.49 -10.05
C LEU A 103 0.65 16.46 -8.87
N LYS A 104 -0.58 15.95 -9.03
CA LYS A 104 -1.57 15.85 -7.94
C LYS A 104 -1.04 15.07 -6.74
N CYS A 105 -0.20 14.06 -6.96
CA CYS A 105 0.42 13.27 -5.89
C CYS A 105 1.43 14.04 -5.02
N PHE A 106 1.94 15.19 -5.49
CA PHE A 106 2.86 16.06 -4.73
C PHE A 106 2.15 17.22 -4.02
N TYR A 107 1.05 17.73 -4.57
CA TYR A 107 0.43 18.99 -4.11
C TYR A 107 -1.01 18.85 -3.60
N SER A 108 -1.69 17.72 -3.83
CA SER A 108 -2.95 17.47 -3.13
C SER A 108 -2.64 17.11 -1.68
N PRO A 109 -3.19 17.81 -0.66
CA PRO A 109 -3.21 17.25 0.68
C PRO A 109 -3.92 15.89 0.64
N PRO A 110 -3.58 14.95 1.53
CA PRO A 110 -4.18 13.62 1.52
C PRO A 110 -5.65 13.68 1.95
N ASP A 111 -6.52 13.85 0.96
CA ASP A 111 -7.96 13.68 1.11
C ASP A 111 -8.24 12.30 1.71
N ALA A 112 -9.21 12.22 2.63
CA ALA A 112 -9.62 10.96 3.27
C ALA A 112 -10.03 9.88 2.23
N THR A 113 -10.53 10.33 1.08
CA THR A 113 -10.75 9.54 -0.14
C THR A 113 -9.56 8.64 -0.50
N THR A 114 -8.32 9.15 -0.37
CA THR A 114 -7.10 8.41 -0.75
C THR A 114 -6.71 7.31 0.23
N ASP A 115 -7.18 7.33 1.47
CA ASP A 115 -6.99 6.20 2.39
C ASP A 115 -8.07 5.12 2.20
N ILE A 116 -9.26 5.51 1.72
CA ILE A 116 -10.40 4.61 1.49
C ILE A 116 -10.33 3.93 0.11
N LEU A 117 -10.02 4.68 -0.94
CA LEU A 117 -10.00 4.25 -2.34
C LEU A 117 -8.57 4.25 -2.90
N CYS A 118 -8.32 3.40 -3.90
CA CYS A 118 -7.01 3.30 -4.53
C CYS A 118 -6.79 4.34 -5.62
N ASP A 119 -5.75 5.17 -5.48
CA ASP A 119 -5.35 6.18 -6.48
C ASP A 119 -5.12 5.62 -7.90
N THR A 120 -4.84 4.31 -8.03
CA THR A 120 -4.53 3.64 -9.30
C THR A 120 -5.74 2.98 -9.96
N CYS A 121 -6.51 2.18 -9.21
CA CYS A 121 -7.64 1.40 -9.75
C CYS A 121 -9.02 1.81 -9.20
N TYR A 122 -9.07 2.83 -8.35
CA TYR A 122 -10.26 3.44 -7.73
C TYR A 122 -11.10 2.51 -6.84
N ALA A 123 -10.82 1.21 -6.79
CA ALA A 123 -11.41 0.23 -5.88
C ALA A 123 -11.10 0.49 -4.39
N PHE A 124 -11.94 -0.04 -3.49
CA PHE A 124 -11.76 0.05 -2.03
C PHE A 124 -10.46 -0.60 -1.57
N ARG A 125 -9.71 0.03 -0.66
CA ARG A 125 -8.39 -0.48 -0.24
C ARG A 125 -8.42 -1.71 0.67
N CYS A 126 -9.55 -2.02 1.29
CA CYS A 126 -9.79 -3.28 1.99
C CYS A 126 -11.30 -3.56 2.08
N SER A 127 -11.67 -4.83 2.28
CA SER A 127 -13.06 -5.27 2.37
C SER A 127 -13.86 -4.62 3.50
N SER A 128 -13.22 -4.28 4.63
CA SER A 128 -13.87 -3.65 5.78
C SER A 128 -14.29 -2.18 5.57
N LEU A 129 -13.87 -1.55 4.47
CA LEU A 129 -14.30 -0.20 4.07
C LEU A 129 -15.43 -0.22 3.04
N VAL A 130 -15.70 -1.38 2.42
CA VAL A 130 -16.75 -1.54 1.42
C VAL A 130 -18.10 -1.36 2.10
N GLN A 131 -18.89 -0.40 1.63
CA GLN A 131 -20.21 -0.13 2.21
C GLN A 131 -21.26 -1.08 1.62
N PRO A 132 -22.14 -1.67 2.44
CA PRO A 132 -23.20 -2.53 1.94
C PRO A 132 -24.16 -1.75 1.04
N LEU A 133 -24.82 -2.46 0.12
CA LEU A 133 -25.95 -1.89 -0.61
C LEU A 133 -27.12 -1.58 0.34
N PRO A 134 -27.95 -0.57 0.02
CA PRO A 134 -29.18 -0.31 0.75
C PRO A 134 -30.08 -1.55 0.73
N ALA A 135 -30.48 -2.04 1.89
CA ALA A 135 -31.39 -3.18 1.96
C ALA A 135 -32.71 -2.84 1.23
N PRO A 136 -33.25 -3.74 0.39
CA PRO A 136 -32.87 -5.14 0.21
C PRO A 136 -32.06 -5.41 -1.09
N TRP A 137 -31.42 -4.41 -1.68
CA TRP A 137 -30.71 -4.54 -2.95
C TRP A 137 -29.49 -5.46 -2.86
N GLN A 138 -29.28 -6.25 -3.92
CA GLN A 138 -28.16 -7.18 -4.06
C GLN A 138 -27.47 -6.98 -5.41
N GLU A 139 -26.14 -7.10 -5.46
CA GLU A 139 -25.35 -7.08 -6.70
C GLU A 139 -25.11 -8.52 -7.18
N PHE A 140 -25.23 -8.72 -8.49
CA PHE A 140 -24.97 -9.97 -9.19
C PHE A 140 -24.13 -9.71 -10.44
N VAL A 141 -23.38 -10.69 -10.93
CA VAL A 141 -22.67 -10.62 -12.21
C VAL A 141 -23.50 -11.30 -13.29
N CYS A 142 -23.63 -10.68 -14.47
CA CYS A 142 -24.22 -11.32 -15.63
C CYS A 142 -23.16 -12.20 -16.32
N GLU A 143 -23.39 -13.52 -16.40
CA GLU A 143 -22.43 -14.46 -17.00
C GLU A 143 -22.11 -14.16 -18.46
N MET A 144 -23.10 -13.67 -19.24
CA MET A 144 -22.94 -13.40 -20.68
C MET A 144 -22.17 -12.12 -21.01
N SER A 145 -22.17 -11.12 -20.11
CA SER A 145 -21.58 -9.80 -20.37
C SER A 145 -20.51 -9.38 -19.37
N HIS A 146 -20.30 -10.18 -18.32
CA HIS A 146 -19.45 -9.90 -17.16
C HIS A 146 -19.71 -8.56 -16.46
N ASN A 147 -20.81 -7.87 -16.79
CA ASN A 147 -21.25 -6.64 -16.16
C ASN A 147 -22.06 -6.96 -14.90
N HIS A 148 -21.91 -6.13 -13.87
CA HIS A 148 -22.70 -6.27 -12.65
C HIS A 148 -24.08 -5.64 -12.84
N TYR A 149 -25.09 -6.24 -12.20
CA TYR A 149 -26.45 -5.73 -12.14
C TYR A 149 -26.98 -5.81 -10.71
N TYR A 150 -27.98 -4.99 -10.43
CA TYR A 150 -28.56 -4.79 -9.12
C TYR A 150 -30.01 -5.29 -9.14
N TYR A 151 -30.33 -6.18 -8.22
CA TYR A 151 -31.66 -6.79 -8.10
C TYR A 151 -32.31 -6.40 -6.77
N HIS A 152 -33.60 -6.06 -6.85
CA HIS A 152 -34.45 -5.84 -5.68
C HIS A 152 -35.39 -7.06 -5.52
N PRO A 153 -35.23 -7.88 -4.46
CA PRO A 153 -35.96 -9.14 -4.33
C PRO A 153 -37.47 -8.96 -4.21
N ASP A 154 -37.95 -7.95 -3.50
CA ASP A 154 -39.40 -7.78 -3.27
C ASP A 154 -40.12 -7.22 -4.51
N THR A 155 -39.63 -6.10 -5.05
CA THR A 155 -40.25 -5.44 -6.23
C THR A 155 -39.87 -6.08 -7.57
N LYS A 156 -39.05 -7.14 -7.57
CA LYS A 156 -38.53 -7.85 -8.75
C LYS A 156 -37.82 -6.94 -9.78
N GLN A 157 -37.32 -5.77 -9.37
CA GLN A 157 -36.67 -4.83 -10.27
C GLN A 157 -35.20 -5.23 -10.50
N VAL A 158 -34.77 -5.17 -11.77
CA VAL A 158 -33.38 -5.30 -12.20
C VAL A 158 -32.90 -3.93 -12.71
N ARG A 159 -31.68 -3.53 -12.36
CA ARG A 159 -31.03 -2.29 -12.84
C ARG A 159 -29.56 -2.55 -13.14
N TRP A 160 -29.01 -1.87 -14.16
CA TRP A 160 -27.58 -1.89 -14.46
C TRP A 160 -26.78 -0.82 -13.70
N SER A 161 -27.43 -0.07 -12.81
CA SER A 161 -26.83 0.96 -11.96
C SER A 161 -27.34 0.85 -10.52
N PRO A 162 -26.50 1.16 -9.51
CA PRO A 162 -26.86 1.06 -8.10
C PRO A 162 -27.93 2.09 -7.69
N PRO A 163 -28.68 1.83 -6.60
CA PRO A 163 -29.77 2.71 -6.14
C PRO A 163 -29.25 4.05 -5.60
N LEU A 164 -29.33 5.07 -6.46
CA LEU A 164 -28.76 6.42 -6.30
C LEU A 164 -29.10 7.20 -5.00
N ARG A 165 -30.23 6.92 -4.34
CA ARG A 165 -30.67 7.73 -3.18
C ARG A 165 -29.91 7.38 -1.89
N ASP A 166 -29.58 6.11 -1.72
CA ASP A 166 -29.16 5.56 -0.43
C ASP A 166 -27.79 4.86 -0.51
N THR A 167 -27.26 4.64 -1.73
CA THR A 167 -25.92 4.06 -1.93
C THR A 167 -24.83 5.04 -1.53
N HIS A 168 -23.86 4.58 -0.73
CA HIS A 168 -22.80 5.44 -0.20
C HIS A 168 -21.96 6.11 -1.31
N PRO A 169 -21.60 7.41 -1.21
CA PRO A 169 -20.84 8.13 -2.25
C PRO A 169 -19.53 7.46 -2.69
N TRP A 170 -18.77 6.85 -1.76
CA TRP A 170 -17.57 6.07 -2.12
C TRP A 170 -17.91 4.86 -3.02
N SER A 171 -18.98 4.13 -2.73
CA SER A 171 -19.43 3.00 -3.55
C SER A 171 -19.87 3.45 -4.95
N MET A 172 -20.51 4.63 -5.07
CA MET A 172 -20.83 5.23 -6.37
C MET A 172 -19.57 5.60 -7.17
N LEU A 173 -18.53 6.12 -6.52
CA LEU A 173 -17.25 6.46 -7.15
C LEU A 173 -16.44 5.22 -7.58
N VAL A 174 -16.52 4.12 -6.82
CA VAL A 174 -15.95 2.81 -7.19
C VAL A 174 -16.70 2.23 -8.39
N PHE A 175 -18.03 2.23 -8.37
CA PHE A 175 -18.87 1.75 -9.48
C PHE A 175 -18.57 2.51 -10.79
N ALA A 176 -18.45 3.84 -10.73
CA ALA A 176 -18.13 4.69 -11.89
C ALA A 176 -16.74 4.43 -12.52
N ARG A 177 -15.92 3.56 -11.93
CA ARG A 177 -14.58 3.18 -12.42
C ARG A 177 -14.37 1.68 -12.61
N THR A 178 -15.08 0.85 -11.86
CA THR A 178 -14.89 -0.61 -11.81
C THR A 178 -16.13 -1.42 -12.23
N ASN A 179 -17.26 -0.75 -12.49
CA ASN A 179 -18.56 -1.33 -12.79
C ASN A 179 -19.18 -2.22 -11.68
N SER A 180 -18.67 -2.16 -10.45
CA SER A 180 -19.24 -2.81 -9.25
C SER A 180 -19.12 -1.88 -8.04
N VAL A 181 -20.04 -1.98 -7.07
CA VAL A 181 -19.92 -1.26 -5.78
C VAL A 181 -19.05 -2.00 -4.75
N PHE A 182 -18.71 -3.27 -4.99
CA PHE A 182 -17.99 -4.12 -4.01
C PHE A 182 -16.49 -4.34 -4.34
N THR A 183 -15.97 -3.74 -5.41
CA THR A 183 -14.58 -3.98 -5.87
C THR A 183 -13.53 -3.63 -4.82
N VAL A 184 -12.67 -4.61 -4.49
CA VAL A 184 -11.51 -4.45 -3.59
C VAL A 184 -10.21 -4.38 -4.39
N CYS A 185 -9.35 -3.44 -4.02
CA CYS A 185 -8.05 -3.18 -4.63
C CYS A 185 -7.02 -4.26 -4.29
N HIS A 186 -6.30 -4.72 -5.31
CA HIS A 186 -5.17 -5.66 -5.20
C HIS A 186 -3.84 -5.03 -5.65
N CYS A 187 -3.80 -3.71 -5.87
CA CYS A 187 -2.60 -2.99 -6.31
C CYS A 187 -1.56 -2.84 -5.19
N ILE A 188 -0.29 -2.97 -5.53
CA ILE A 188 0.83 -2.67 -4.62
C ILE A 188 0.74 -1.19 -4.20
N PRO A 189 0.77 -0.86 -2.88
CA PRO A 189 0.74 0.53 -2.44
C PRO A 189 1.90 1.36 -3.00
N SER A 190 1.60 2.56 -3.48
CA SER A 190 2.58 3.53 -3.97
C SER A 190 3.66 3.84 -2.91
N GLN A 191 4.85 4.26 -3.36
CA GLN A 191 5.99 4.52 -2.46
C GLN A 191 5.64 5.57 -1.40
N ASP A 192 4.92 6.63 -1.77
CA ASP A 192 4.49 7.67 -0.83
C ASP A 192 3.39 7.19 0.13
N ARG A 193 2.45 6.35 -0.31
CA ARG A 193 1.48 5.73 0.62
C ARG A 193 2.19 4.78 1.59
N ARG A 194 3.15 3.97 1.13
CA ARG A 194 4.00 3.14 2.00
C ARG A 194 4.76 4.02 3.00
N ARG A 195 5.29 5.17 2.58
CA ARG A 195 5.95 6.14 3.48
C ARG A 195 4.98 6.72 4.52
N ARG A 196 3.76 7.10 4.14
CA ARG A 196 2.72 7.58 5.09
C ARG A 196 2.34 6.51 6.12
N LEU A 197 2.07 5.29 5.67
CA LEU A 197 1.75 4.15 6.56
C LEU A 197 2.89 3.84 7.54
N LEU A 198 4.15 3.93 7.11
CA LEU A 198 5.32 3.74 7.99
C LEU A 198 5.49 4.87 9.02
N LEU A 199 5.06 6.11 8.71
CA LEU A 199 5.05 7.22 9.67
C LEU A 199 3.94 7.02 10.71
N GLN A 200 2.71 6.73 10.27
CA GLN A 200 1.58 6.42 11.17
C GLN A 200 1.89 5.23 12.09
N PHE A 201 2.50 4.16 11.57
CA PHE A 201 2.92 3.02 12.39
C PHE A 201 4.01 3.38 13.41
N ARG A 202 4.97 4.25 13.03
CA ARG A 202 6.02 4.75 13.92
C ARG A 202 5.43 5.61 15.06
N GLU A 203 4.48 6.48 14.75
CA GLU A 203 3.76 7.32 15.71
C GLU A 203 2.96 6.45 16.69
N PHE A 204 2.15 5.52 16.17
CA PHE A 204 1.39 4.56 16.99
C PHE A 204 2.30 3.69 17.88
N ALA A 205 3.47 3.28 17.40
CA ALA A 205 4.44 2.52 18.19
C ALA A 205 5.04 3.35 19.33
N PHE A 206 5.34 4.65 19.12
CA PHE A 206 5.80 5.54 20.18
C PHE A 206 4.71 5.79 21.23
N ASP A 207 3.47 6.05 20.83
CA ASP A 207 2.36 6.24 21.78
C ASP A 207 2.05 4.97 22.56
N THR A 208 2.09 3.80 21.90
CA THR A 208 1.95 2.51 22.59
C THR A 208 3.08 2.30 23.61
N ALA A 209 4.33 2.64 23.28
CA ALA A 209 5.46 2.53 24.20
C ALA A 209 5.34 3.50 25.39
N ARG A 210 4.87 4.73 25.16
CA ARG A 210 4.59 5.75 26.18
C ARG A 210 3.49 5.32 27.14
N ILE A 211 2.34 4.88 26.63
CA ILE A 211 1.23 4.38 27.46
C ILE A 211 1.68 3.16 28.29
N GLN A 212 2.54 2.30 27.75
CA GLN A 212 3.11 1.19 28.51
C GLN A 212 4.12 1.62 29.59
N SER A 213 4.97 2.62 29.35
CA SER A 213 5.90 3.11 30.38
C SER A 213 5.17 3.84 31.51
N GLU A 214 4.20 4.69 31.19
CA GLU A 214 3.31 5.37 32.14
C GLU A 214 2.54 4.35 33.02
N LYS A 215 2.02 3.28 32.42
CA LYS A 215 1.36 2.18 33.15
C LYS A 215 2.31 1.43 34.10
N ARG A 216 3.53 1.09 33.65
CA ARG A 216 4.55 0.43 34.49
C ARG A 216 4.99 1.34 35.65
N GLN A 217 5.23 2.62 35.38
CA GLN A 217 5.57 3.61 36.40
C GLN A 217 4.46 3.75 37.45
N SER A 218 3.20 3.81 37.02
CA SER A 218 2.04 3.85 37.92
C SER A 218 1.94 2.61 38.81
N GLN A 219 2.19 1.41 38.25
CA GLN A 219 2.23 0.16 39.01
C GLN A 219 3.37 0.14 40.04
N LEU A 220 4.57 0.62 39.67
CA LEU A 220 5.71 0.73 40.59
C LEU A 220 5.43 1.70 41.73
N HIS A 221 4.88 2.89 41.46
CA HIS A 221 4.48 3.84 42.51
C HIS A 221 3.43 3.26 43.45
N GLY A 222 2.45 2.51 42.92
CA GLY A 222 1.47 1.77 43.74
C GLY A 222 2.13 0.73 44.65
N ALA A 223 3.05 -0.08 44.12
CA ALA A 223 3.79 -1.07 44.89
C ALA A 223 4.66 -0.44 45.98
N PHE A 224 5.44 0.59 45.66
CA PHE A 224 6.27 1.31 46.63
C PHE A 224 5.42 1.97 47.73
N ARG A 225 4.26 2.55 47.39
CA ARG A 225 3.34 3.12 48.39
C ARG A 225 2.76 2.04 49.31
N SER A 226 2.40 0.88 48.79
CA SER A 226 1.92 -0.26 49.58
C SER A 226 3.00 -0.77 50.56
N LEU A 227 4.23 -0.95 50.08
CA LEU A 227 5.37 -1.35 50.91
C LEU A 227 5.67 -0.33 52.00
N ALA A 228 5.70 0.96 51.67
CA ALA A 228 5.93 2.03 52.64
C ALA A 228 4.90 2.05 53.77
N LEU A 229 3.61 1.82 53.47
CA LEU A 229 2.56 1.70 54.48
C LEU A 229 2.79 0.48 55.38
N THR A 230 3.01 -0.71 54.82
CA THR A 230 3.26 -1.91 55.64
C THR A 230 4.49 -1.80 56.54
N MET A 231 5.53 -1.06 56.13
CA MET A 231 6.72 -0.78 56.94
C MET A 231 6.52 0.31 58.01
N MET A 232 5.45 1.10 57.92
CA MET A 232 5.02 2.01 58.99
C MET A 232 4.14 1.28 60.00
N ASP A 233 3.14 0.53 59.54
CA ASP A 233 2.25 -0.26 60.40
C ASP A 233 3.02 -1.29 61.25
N SER A 234 4.10 -1.87 60.71
CA SER A 234 4.97 -2.82 61.43
C SER A 234 5.85 -2.19 62.52
N LYS A 235 5.84 -0.87 62.69
CA LYS A 235 6.59 -0.14 63.75
C LYS A 235 5.71 0.37 64.89
N VAL A 236 4.40 0.08 64.85
CA VAL A 236 3.41 0.49 65.87
C VAL A 236 2.96 -0.72 66.70
N LYS A 237 3.84 -1.72 66.84
CA LYS A 237 3.69 -2.94 67.66
C LYS A 237 5.03 -3.26 68.31
#